data_AF-A0A9E4UBT7-F1
#
_entry.id   AF-A0A9E4UBT7-F1
#
_cell.length_a   1.000
_cell.length_b   1.000
_cell.length_c   1.000
_cell.angle_alpha   90.00
_cell.angle_beta   90.00
_cell.angle_gamma   90.00
#
_symmetry.space_group_name_H-M   'P 1'
#
loop_
_entity.id
_entity.type
_entity.pdbx_description
1 polymer ?
#
loop_
_entity_poly.entity_id
_entity_poly.type
_entity_poly.pdbx_seq_one_letter_code
_entity_poly.pdbx_strand_id
1 'polypeptide(L)'
;MRAQNPKQLLDWIDDEAAKFGSATTREYYLNHAGLKDDLDLAPIFRKHAKLFRRETANQLLKTKTKDQRLRNLREFVVGGYLERAARALTEQIAARETADSVQWEGSGIPYRSVQQIVTNEADAARRRELDRRRLEVTAAQNPLREQRWDFLYKQTRDLGFESYVALCDTLGALDLQGLRKMMEGFLWDTEQPYRAALDRELRGIDVDPAQAERADLLRVFRSPRFDDMFPQERMLPV
;
A
#
# COMPACT_ATOMS: atom_id res chain seq x y z
N MET A 1 -9.26 37.84 -7.66
CA MET A 1 -9.99 36.70 -7.05
C MET A 1 -10.23 37.00 -5.59
N ARG A 2 -11.49 37.07 -5.14
CA ARG A 2 -11.81 37.29 -3.72
C ARG A 2 -11.22 36.15 -2.88
N ALA A 3 -10.51 36.48 -1.80
CA ALA A 3 -10.03 35.49 -0.85
C ALA A 3 -11.25 34.72 -0.30
N GLN A 4 -11.37 33.44 -0.68
CA GLN A 4 -12.42 32.56 -0.21
C GLN A 4 -12.31 32.43 1.31
N ASN A 5 -13.44 32.51 2.03
CA ASN A 5 -13.47 32.32 3.47
C ASN A 5 -12.86 30.94 3.80
N PRO A 6 -11.77 30.84 4.60
CA PRO A 6 -11.13 29.58 4.90
C PRO A 6 -12.10 28.51 5.42
N LYS A 7 -13.10 28.89 6.21
CA LYS A 7 -14.11 27.95 6.73
C LYS A 7 -14.93 27.32 5.59
N GLN A 8 -15.45 28.14 4.68
CA GLN A 8 -16.24 27.67 3.54
C GLN A 8 -15.44 26.76 2.60
N LEU A 9 -14.15 27.07 2.41
CA LEU A 9 -13.24 26.21 1.64
C LEU A 9 -13.10 24.84 2.31
N LEU A 10 -12.82 24.81 3.62
CA LEU A 10 -12.63 23.55 4.35
C LEU A 10 -13.93 22.73 4.39
N ASP A 11 -15.08 23.36 4.61
CA ASP A 11 -16.39 22.68 4.60
C ASP A 11 -16.68 22.01 3.25
N TRP A 12 -16.37 22.70 2.13
CA TRP A 12 -16.51 22.12 0.80
C TRP A 12 -15.54 20.95 0.55
N ILE A 13 -14.28 21.08 0.97
CA ILE A 13 -13.27 20.02 0.81
C ILE A 13 -13.68 18.78 1.62
N ASP A 14 -14.16 18.96 2.85
CA ASP A 14 -14.56 17.89 3.74
C ASP A 14 -15.69 17.03 3.14
N ASP A 15 -16.74 17.69 2.62
CA ASP A 15 -17.87 17.03 1.94
C ASP A 15 -17.43 16.30 0.65
N GLU A 16 -16.57 16.93 -0.16
CA GLU A 16 -16.04 16.30 -1.37
C GLU A 16 -15.06 15.15 -1.07
N ALA A 17 -14.27 15.26 -0.01
CA ALA A 17 -13.34 14.23 0.44
C ALA A 17 -14.09 12.97 0.88
N ALA A 18 -15.20 13.11 1.61
CA ALA A 18 -16.04 11.99 2.02
C ALA A 18 -16.61 11.22 0.80
N LYS A 19 -17.14 11.94 -0.19
CA LYS A 19 -17.68 11.34 -1.43
C LYS A 19 -16.60 10.67 -2.27
N PHE A 20 -15.46 11.33 -2.43
CA PHE A 20 -14.32 10.78 -3.15
C PHE A 20 -13.81 9.50 -2.46
N GLY A 21 -13.58 9.57 -1.14
CA GLY A 21 -13.08 8.46 -0.34
C GLY A 21 -14.00 7.24 -0.42
N SER A 22 -15.31 7.43 -0.28
CA SER A 22 -16.29 6.35 -0.44
C SER A 22 -16.23 5.70 -1.83
N ALA A 23 -16.15 6.51 -2.90
CA ALA A 23 -16.06 6.01 -4.26
C ALA A 23 -14.75 5.25 -4.52
N THR A 24 -13.61 5.79 -4.09
CA THR A 24 -12.31 5.13 -4.27
C THR A 24 -12.20 3.84 -3.47
N THR A 25 -12.66 3.83 -2.21
CA THR A 25 -12.65 2.61 -1.38
C THR A 25 -13.49 1.51 -2.01
N ARG A 26 -14.67 1.85 -2.54
CA ARG A 26 -15.51 0.88 -3.27
C ARG A 26 -14.82 0.33 -4.52
N GLU A 27 -14.17 1.20 -5.29
CA GLU A 27 -13.48 0.81 -6.52
C GLU A 27 -12.30 -0.14 -6.23
N TYR A 28 -11.46 0.18 -5.24
CA TYR A 28 -10.40 -0.71 -4.78
C TYR A 28 -10.95 -2.03 -4.25
N TYR A 29 -12.03 -1.99 -3.46
CA TYR A 29 -12.66 -3.21 -2.96
C TYR A 29 -13.08 -4.15 -4.10
N LEU A 30 -13.79 -3.63 -5.09
CA LEU A 30 -14.27 -4.44 -6.22
C LEU A 30 -13.09 -5.09 -6.97
N ASN A 31 -12.00 -4.35 -7.19
CA ASN A 31 -10.82 -4.88 -7.86
C ASN A 31 -10.06 -5.93 -7.03
N HIS A 32 -9.76 -5.62 -5.77
CA HIS A 32 -8.98 -6.51 -4.92
C HIS A 32 -9.75 -7.74 -4.45
N ALA A 33 -11.08 -7.68 -4.40
CA ALA A 33 -11.95 -8.84 -4.13
C ALA A 33 -12.20 -9.70 -5.38
N GLY A 34 -11.65 -9.35 -6.55
CA GLY A 34 -11.89 -10.08 -7.80
C GLY A 34 -13.32 -9.94 -8.35
N LEU A 35 -14.07 -8.93 -7.89
CA LEU A 35 -15.41 -8.60 -8.40
C LEU A 35 -15.36 -7.71 -9.65
N LYS A 36 -14.16 -7.23 -9.99
CA LYS A 36 -13.89 -6.40 -11.16
C LYS A 36 -12.42 -6.54 -11.58
N ASP A 37 -12.16 -6.76 -12.86
CA ASP A 37 -10.80 -6.97 -13.35
C ASP A 37 -9.97 -5.68 -13.40
N ASP A 38 -10.60 -4.58 -13.82
CA ASP A 38 -9.98 -3.27 -13.98
C ASP A 38 -10.17 -2.37 -12.76
N LEU A 39 -9.17 -1.54 -12.47
CA LEU A 39 -9.25 -0.46 -11.48
C LEU A 39 -9.51 0.87 -12.21
N ASP A 40 -10.73 1.41 -12.14
CA ASP A 40 -11.15 2.62 -12.85
C ASP A 40 -11.17 3.86 -11.94
N LEU A 41 -9.99 4.43 -11.69
CA LEU A 41 -9.88 5.66 -10.92
C LEU A 41 -10.20 6.91 -11.77
N ALA A 42 -10.04 6.84 -13.10
CA ALA A 42 -10.27 7.97 -14.03
C ALA A 42 -11.61 8.67 -13.81
N PRO A 43 -12.75 7.96 -13.82
CA PRO A 43 -14.06 8.58 -13.67
C PRO A 43 -14.22 9.27 -12.32
N ILE A 44 -13.67 8.68 -11.25
CA ILE A 44 -13.77 9.20 -9.88
C ILE A 44 -12.96 10.50 -9.76
N PHE A 45 -11.70 10.51 -10.21
CA PHE A 45 -10.88 11.72 -10.23
C PHE A 45 -11.45 12.81 -11.14
N ARG A 46 -12.08 12.46 -12.27
CA ARG A 46 -12.76 13.45 -13.14
C ARG A 46 -13.95 14.08 -12.43
N LYS A 47 -14.78 13.30 -11.74
CA LYS A 47 -15.93 13.80 -10.96
C LYS A 47 -15.49 14.78 -9.88
N HIS A 48 -14.39 14.48 -9.19
CA HIS A 48 -13.83 15.32 -8.11
C HIS A 48 -12.63 16.18 -8.57
N ALA A 49 -12.54 16.52 -9.87
CA ALA A 49 -11.34 17.12 -10.44
C ALA A 49 -10.93 18.44 -9.78
N LYS A 50 -11.90 19.22 -9.25
CA LYS A 50 -11.67 20.48 -8.53
C LYS A 50 -10.90 20.27 -7.22
N LEU A 51 -11.14 19.16 -6.53
CA LEU A 51 -10.54 18.85 -5.24
C LEU A 51 -9.02 18.77 -5.32
N PHE A 52 -8.53 18.12 -6.37
CA PHE A 52 -7.10 17.82 -6.56
C PHE A 52 -6.43 18.70 -7.62
N ARG A 53 -6.93 19.92 -7.86
CA ARG A 53 -6.23 20.87 -8.73
C ARG A 53 -5.01 21.47 -8.03
N ARG A 54 -4.03 21.90 -8.83
CA ARG A 54 -2.84 22.59 -8.31
C ARG A 54 -3.21 23.86 -7.55
N GLU A 55 -4.23 24.56 -8.03
CA GLU A 55 -4.76 25.78 -7.39
C GLU A 55 -5.31 25.47 -6.00
N THR A 56 -6.11 24.41 -5.86
CA THR A 56 -6.69 23.98 -4.57
C THR A 56 -5.60 23.55 -3.58
N ALA A 57 -4.63 22.75 -4.05
CA ALA A 57 -3.48 22.35 -3.24
C ALA A 57 -2.66 23.57 -2.77
N ASN A 58 -2.32 24.47 -3.68
CA ASN A 58 -1.59 25.71 -3.36
C ASN A 58 -2.37 26.63 -2.41
N GLN A 59 -3.70 26.70 -2.55
CA GLN A 59 -4.55 27.46 -1.65
C GLN A 59 -4.46 26.90 -0.23
N LEU A 60 -4.61 25.58 -0.05
CA LEU A 60 -4.51 24.93 1.27
C LEU A 60 -3.14 25.01 1.91
N LEU A 61 -2.07 24.93 1.12
CA LEU A 61 -0.70 25.12 1.59
C LEU A 61 -0.50 26.52 2.19
N LYS A 62 -1.17 27.53 1.63
CA LYS A 62 -1.09 28.93 2.10
C LYS A 62 -2.13 29.28 3.17
N THR A 63 -3.20 28.51 3.30
CA THR A 63 -4.27 28.74 4.29
C THR A 63 -3.72 28.67 5.71
N LYS A 64 -4.02 29.71 6.50
CA LYS A 64 -3.74 29.78 7.94
C LYS A 64 -5.06 29.93 8.68
N THR A 65 -5.41 28.97 9.54
CA THR A 65 -6.60 29.00 10.40
C THR A 65 -6.36 28.17 11.65
N LYS A 66 -7.17 28.39 12.70
CA LYS A 66 -7.20 27.56 13.91
C LYS A 66 -8.10 26.33 13.77
N ASP A 67 -8.76 26.14 12.62
CA ASP A 67 -9.57 24.96 12.34
C ASP A 67 -8.68 23.72 12.34
N GLN A 68 -8.98 22.78 13.23
CA GLN A 68 -8.20 21.56 13.44
C GLN A 68 -8.22 20.62 12.22
N ARG A 69 -9.24 20.73 11.37
CA ARG A 69 -9.36 19.91 10.14
C ARG A 69 -8.33 20.29 9.09
N LEU A 70 -7.79 21.52 9.12
CA LEU A 70 -6.90 22.04 8.09
C LEU A 70 -5.73 21.09 7.77
N ARG A 71 -5.10 20.51 8.80
CA ARG A 71 -3.95 19.61 8.61
C ARG A 71 -4.34 18.40 7.77
N ASN A 72 -5.35 17.65 8.21
CA ASN A 72 -5.79 16.42 7.56
C ASN A 72 -6.34 16.70 6.15
N LEU A 73 -7.11 17.78 5.97
CA LEU A 73 -7.65 18.16 4.67
C LEU A 73 -6.56 18.64 3.70
N ARG A 74 -5.53 19.33 4.21
CA ARG A 74 -4.35 19.71 3.42
C ARG A 74 -3.58 18.48 2.97
N GLU A 75 -3.28 17.56 3.88
CA GLU A 75 -2.61 16.30 3.57
C GLU A 75 -3.40 15.50 2.53
N PHE A 76 -4.70 15.35 2.72
CA PHE A 76 -5.60 14.67 1.79
C PHE A 76 -5.59 15.29 0.39
N VAL A 77 -5.73 16.61 0.27
CA VAL A 77 -5.77 17.29 -1.04
C VAL A 77 -4.42 17.27 -1.74
N VAL A 78 -3.32 17.50 -1.01
CA VAL A 78 -1.98 17.45 -1.60
C VAL A 78 -1.62 16.03 -2.01
N GLY A 79 -1.88 15.03 -1.16
CA GLY A 79 -1.70 13.61 -1.49
C GLY A 79 -2.54 13.21 -2.70
N GLY A 80 -3.82 13.58 -2.73
CA GLY A 80 -4.69 13.31 -3.87
C GLY A 80 -4.30 14.05 -5.15
N TYR A 81 -3.68 15.23 -5.08
CA TYR A 81 -3.06 15.89 -6.24
C TYR A 81 -1.94 15.04 -6.84
N LEU A 82 -1.06 14.48 -5.99
CA LEU A 82 0.02 13.59 -6.42
C LEU A 82 -0.54 12.28 -7.00
N GLU A 83 -1.49 11.65 -6.30
CA GLU A 83 -2.14 10.41 -6.75
C GLU A 83 -2.88 10.60 -8.08
N ARG A 84 -3.55 11.73 -8.28
CA ARG A 84 -4.18 12.05 -9.57
C ARG A 84 -3.17 12.07 -10.72
N ALA A 85 -1.97 12.62 -10.48
CA ALA A 85 -0.91 12.69 -11.49
C ALA A 85 -0.35 11.31 -11.82
N ALA A 86 -0.24 10.42 -10.83
CA ALA A 86 0.26 9.06 -10.98
C ALA A 86 -0.83 8.03 -11.36
N ARG A 87 -2.11 8.44 -11.39
CA ARG A 87 -3.29 7.59 -11.58
C ARG A 87 -3.16 6.59 -12.71
N ALA A 88 -2.74 7.01 -13.91
CA ALA A 88 -2.67 6.12 -15.07
C ALA A 88 -1.69 4.95 -14.84
N LEU A 89 -0.58 5.19 -14.13
CA LEU A 89 0.36 4.15 -13.75
C LEU A 89 -0.21 3.25 -12.66
N THR A 90 -0.94 3.82 -11.68
CA THR A 90 -1.66 3.03 -10.67
C THR A 90 -2.65 2.04 -11.33
N GLU A 91 -3.44 2.49 -12.30
CA GLU A 91 -4.39 1.63 -13.03
C GLU A 91 -3.65 0.56 -13.87
N GLN A 92 -2.56 0.92 -14.55
CA GLN A 92 -1.75 -0.04 -15.31
C GLN A 92 -1.09 -1.10 -14.42
N ILE A 93 -0.59 -0.72 -13.25
CA ILE A 93 -0.03 -1.66 -12.27
C ILE A 93 -1.13 -2.63 -11.82
N ALA A 94 -2.31 -2.13 -11.47
CA ALA A 94 -3.44 -2.97 -11.08
C ALA A 94 -3.85 -3.93 -12.21
N ALA A 95 -3.90 -3.47 -13.46
CA ALA A 95 -4.20 -4.30 -14.61
C ALA A 95 -3.17 -5.43 -14.80
N ARG A 96 -1.87 -5.15 -14.64
CA ARG A 96 -0.81 -6.17 -14.65
C ARG A 96 -0.99 -7.17 -13.53
N GLU A 97 -1.33 -6.73 -12.32
CA GLU A 97 -1.55 -7.64 -11.20
C GLU A 97 -2.77 -8.55 -11.38
N THR A 98 -3.83 -8.08 -12.06
CA THR A 98 -4.98 -8.90 -12.42
C THR A 98 -4.66 -9.88 -13.55
N ALA A 99 -3.96 -9.44 -14.59
CA ALA A 99 -3.75 -10.22 -15.81
C ALA A 99 -2.55 -11.20 -15.74
N ASP A 100 -1.49 -10.85 -15.01
CA ASP A 100 -0.28 -11.66 -14.98
C ASP A 100 -0.52 -12.98 -14.22
N SER A 101 0.18 -14.03 -14.65
CA SER A 101 0.10 -15.36 -14.04
C SER A 101 1.49 -15.99 -13.86
N VAL A 102 1.57 -16.92 -12.93
CA VAL A 102 2.77 -17.75 -12.68
C VAL A 102 2.48 -19.17 -13.17
N GLN A 103 3.38 -19.71 -13.99
CA GLN A 103 3.30 -21.10 -14.44
C GLN A 103 3.76 -22.04 -13.32
N TRP A 104 2.87 -22.93 -12.89
CA TRP A 104 3.07 -23.88 -11.80
C TRP A 104 2.36 -25.20 -12.12
N GLU A 105 3.13 -26.30 -12.10
CA GLU A 105 2.60 -27.66 -12.28
C GLU A 105 1.72 -27.85 -13.53
N GLY A 106 2.10 -27.23 -14.64
CA GLY A 106 1.37 -27.32 -15.90
C GLY A 106 0.12 -26.42 -15.99
N SER A 107 -0.10 -25.53 -15.00
CA SER A 107 -1.20 -24.58 -14.99
C SER A 107 -0.73 -23.15 -14.73
N GLY A 108 -1.50 -22.17 -15.21
CA GLY A 108 -1.29 -20.76 -14.90
C GLY A 108 -2.06 -20.36 -13.65
N ILE A 109 -1.34 -19.96 -12.60
CA ILE A 109 -1.94 -19.43 -11.37
C ILE A 109 -2.00 -17.90 -11.45
N PRO A 110 -3.14 -17.24 -11.20
CA PRO A 110 -3.22 -15.79 -11.15
C PRO A 110 -2.22 -15.19 -10.14
N TYR A 111 -1.48 -14.15 -10.54
CA TYR A 111 -0.41 -13.56 -9.74
C TYR A 111 -0.83 -13.22 -8.30
N ARG A 112 -2.03 -12.65 -8.11
CA ARG A 112 -2.59 -12.28 -6.80
C ARG A 112 -2.84 -13.49 -5.89
N SER A 113 -3.15 -14.65 -6.45
CA SER A 113 -3.42 -15.88 -5.70
C SER A 113 -2.16 -16.60 -5.24
N VAL A 114 -1.02 -16.38 -5.90
CA VAL A 114 0.22 -17.14 -5.65
C VAL A 114 0.69 -17.01 -4.20
N GLN A 115 0.61 -15.81 -3.60
CA GLN A 115 1.05 -15.60 -2.22
C GLN A 115 0.29 -16.47 -1.22
N GLN A 116 -1.02 -16.66 -1.41
CA GLN A 116 -1.83 -17.54 -0.55
C GLN A 116 -1.38 -19.00 -0.67
N ILE A 117 -1.03 -19.44 -1.88
CA ILE A 117 -0.56 -20.81 -2.13
C ILE A 117 0.82 -21.01 -1.48
N VAL A 118 1.76 -20.08 -1.69
CA VAL A 118 3.08 -20.09 -1.01
C VAL A 118 2.90 -20.16 0.51
N THR A 119 1.95 -19.40 1.06
CA THR A 119 1.71 -19.33 2.51
C THR A 119 1.21 -20.67 3.09
N ASN A 120 0.48 -21.45 2.28
CA ASN A 120 -0.10 -22.74 2.68
C ASN A 120 0.73 -23.97 2.29
N GLU A 121 1.64 -23.85 1.32
CA GLU A 121 2.49 -24.95 0.86
C GLU A 121 3.42 -25.43 1.98
N ALA A 122 3.31 -26.72 2.33
CA ALA A 122 4.04 -27.33 3.42
C ALA A 122 5.50 -27.62 3.02
N ASP A 123 5.71 -28.09 1.80
CA ASP A 123 7.04 -28.40 1.28
C ASP A 123 7.85 -27.13 1.06
N ALA A 124 8.99 -27.03 1.74
CA ALA A 124 9.84 -25.84 1.68
C ALA A 124 10.42 -25.58 0.29
N ALA A 125 10.86 -26.63 -0.42
CA ALA A 125 11.45 -26.47 -1.75
C ALA A 125 10.40 -25.98 -2.74
N ARG A 126 9.20 -26.58 -2.73
CA ARG A 126 8.07 -26.16 -3.58
C ARG A 126 7.64 -24.74 -3.28
N ARG A 127 7.47 -24.41 -1.99
CA ARG A 127 7.07 -23.07 -1.54
C ARG A 127 8.06 -22.00 -2.01
N ARG A 128 9.37 -22.24 -1.85
CA ARG A 128 10.43 -21.32 -2.26
C ARG A 128 10.48 -21.15 -3.77
N GLU A 129 10.37 -22.23 -4.54
CA GLU A 129 10.35 -22.16 -6.00
C GLU A 129 9.16 -21.34 -6.51
N LEU A 130 7.96 -21.61 -5.99
CA LEU A 130 6.77 -20.83 -6.37
C LEU A 130 6.93 -19.34 -6.01
N ASP A 131 7.51 -19.05 -4.85
CA ASP A 131 7.76 -17.68 -4.41
C ASP A 131 8.76 -16.94 -5.31
N ARG A 132 9.83 -17.62 -5.76
CA ARG A 132 10.80 -17.03 -6.71
C ARG A 132 10.16 -16.72 -8.05
N ARG A 133 9.35 -17.62 -8.61
CA ARG A 133 8.60 -17.35 -9.85
C ARG A 133 7.64 -16.18 -9.70
N ARG A 134 6.98 -16.06 -8.54
CA ARG A 134 6.17 -14.87 -8.23
C ARG A 134 7.02 -13.60 -8.24
N LEU A 135 8.20 -13.63 -7.62
CA LEU A 135 9.12 -12.49 -7.59
C LEU A 135 9.63 -12.11 -8.99
N GLU A 136 9.82 -13.05 -9.90
CA GLU A 136 10.15 -12.77 -11.30
C GLU A 136 9.03 -11.99 -11.99
N VAL A 137 7.76 -12.39 -11.79
CA VAL A 137 6.61 -11.65 -12.30
C VAL A 137 6.52 -10.25 -11.65
N THR A 138 6.74 -10.14 -10.33
CA THR A 138 6.81 -8.84 -9.65
C THR A 138 7.91 -7.96 -10.25
N ALA A 139 9.10 -8.52 -10.49
CA ALA A 139 10.24 -7.81 -11.05
C ALA A 139 9.95 -7.26 -12.45
N ALA A 140 9.26 -8.04 -13.29
CA ALA A 140 8.82 -7.59 -14.62
C ALA A 140 7.86 -6.38 -14.57
N GLN A 141 7.16 -6.17 -13.45
CA GLN A 141 6.26 -5.04 -13.22
C GLN A 141 6.96 -3.83 -12.56
N ASN A 142 8.16 -3.99 -11.99
CA ASN A 142 8.86 -2.92 -11.27
C ASN A 142 9.08 -1.64 -12.08
N PRO A 143 9.38 -1.67 -13.40
CA PRO A 143 9.53 -0.45 -14.18
C PRO A 143 8.31 0.49 -14.12
N LEU A 144 7.08 -0.06 -14.01
CA LEU A 144 5.87 0.77 -13.85
C LEU A 144 5.82 1.44 -12.48
N ARG A 145 6.27 0.74 -11.43
CA ARG A 145 6.32 1.28 -10.05
C ARG A 145 7.41 2.35 -9.92
N GLU A 146 8.55 2.17 -10.57
CA GLU A 146 9.63 3.17 -10.64
C GLU A 146 9.15 4.45 -11.35
N GLN A 147 8.54 4.31 -12.54
CA GLN A 147 7.95 5.45 -13.25
C GLN A 147 6.88 6.18 -12.42
N ARG A 148 6.11 5.43 -11.63
CA ARG A 148 5.10 6.01 -10.72
C ARG A 148 5.79 6.88 -9.67
N TRP A 149 6.87 6.40 -9.07
CA TRP A 149 7.65 7.16 -8.10
C TRP A 149 8.31 8.41 -8.72
N ASP A 150 8.87 8.31 -9.92
CA ASP A 150 9.43 9.47 -10.62
C ASP A 150 8.40 10.58 -10.82
N PHE A 151 7.17 10.21 -11.18
CA PHE A 151 6.04 11.15 -11.29
C PHE A 151 5.74 11.82 -9.95
N LEU A 152 5.62 11.05 -8.87
CA LEU A 152 5.34 11.57 -7.53
C LEU A 152 6.43 12.54 -7.09
N TYR A 153 7.71 12.17 -7.24
CA TYR A 153 8.85 13.01 -6.87
C TYR A 153 8.90 14.31 -7.67
N LYS A 154 8.67 14.24 -8.99
CA LYS A 154 8.55 15.44 -9.82
C LYS A 154 7.43 16.35 -9.35
N GLN A 155 6.24 15.80 -9.12
CA GLN A 155 5.09 16.59 -8.67
C GLN A 155 5.27 17.21 -7.29
N THR A 156 5.98 16.52 -6.39
CA THR A 156 6.39 17.08 -5.10
C THR A 156 7.29 18.30 -5.27
N ARG A 157 8.31 18.21 -6.15
CA ARG A 157 9.19 19.35 -6.42
C ARG A 157 8.45 20.50 -7.11
N ASP A 158 7.53 20.21 -8.01
CA ASP A 158 6.67 21.21 -8.65
C ASP A 158 5.79 21.97 -7.64
N LEU A 159 5.45 21.35 -6.50
CA LEU A 159 4.75 22.00 -5.38
C LEU A 159 5.68 22.82 -4.46
N GLY A 160 6.99 22.80 -4.70
CA GLY A 160 7.98 23.58 -3.95
C GLY A 160 8.55 22.88 -2.72
N PHE A 161 8.32 21.57 -2.55
CA PHE A 161 8.96 20.78 -1.50
C PHE A 161 10.32 20.25 -1.97
N GLU A 162 11.28 20.17 -1.06
CA GLU A 162 12.63 19.68 -1.33
C GLU A 162 12.64 18.19 -1.76
N SER A 163 11.82 17.38 -1.08
CA SER A 163 11.70 15.95 -1.30
C SER A 163 10.31 15.44 -0.91
N TYR A 164 9.97 14.24 -1.37
CA TYR A 164 8.74 13.54 -0.96
C TYR A 164 8.70 13.29 0.55
N VAL A 165 9.85 12.96 1.15
CA VAL A 165 9.98 12.81 2.61
C VAL A 165 9.66 14.11 3.33
N ALA A 166 10.21 15.25 2.87
CA ALA A 166 9.93 16.55 3.45
C ALA A 166 8.45 16.94 3.32
N LEU A 167 7.81 16.58 2.20
CA LEU A 167 6.36 16.76 2.02
C LEU A 167 5.57 15.95 3.04
N CYS A 168 5.84 14.65 3.18
CA CYS A 168 5.15 13.78 4.14
C CYS A 168 5.34 14.26 5.58
N ASP A 169 6.58 14.58 5.96
CA ASP A 169 6.91 15.03 7.32
C ASP A 169 6.22 16.36 7.66
N THR A 170 6.23 17.31 6.72
CA THR A 170 5.59 18.62 6.88
C THR A 170 4.07 18.53 6.97
N LEU A 171 3.44 17.73 6.11
CA LEU A 171 1.98 17.66 6.04
C LEU A 171 1.39 16.81 7.16
N GLY A 172 2.01 15.66 7.45
CA GLY A 172 1.56 14.74 8.50
C GLY A 172 2.02 15.11 9.91
N ALA A 173 2.96 16.06 10.05
CA ALA A 173 3.60 16.42 11.31
C ALA A 173 4.17 15.18 12.04
N LEU A 174 4.93 14.38 11.29
CA LEU A 174 5.32 13.01 11.68
C LEU A 174 6.60 12.95 12.53
N ASP A 175 7.47 13.96 12.45
CA ASP A 175 8.84 13.93 13.01
C ASP A 175 9.59 12.66 12.57
N LEU A 176 9.76 12.50 11.25
CA LEU A 176 10.38 11.31 10.68
C LEU A 176 11.83 11.10 11.17
N GLN A 177 12.55 12.16 11.55
CA GLN A 177 13.88 12.04 12.13
C GLN A 177 13.84 11.53 13.58
N GLY A 178 12.91 12.01 14.40
CA GLY A 178 12.66 11.45 15.73
C GLY A 178 12.22 9.98 15.66
N LEU A 179 11.30 9.66 14.75
CA LEU A 179 10.85 8.30 14.49
C LEU A 179 12.02 7.39 14.09
N ARG A 180 12.89 7.85 13.18
CA ARG A 180 14.09 7.10 12.78
C ARG A 180 14.96 6.72 13.98
N LYS A 181 15.28 7.68 14.85
CA LYS A 181 16.11 7.44 16.05
C LYS A 181 15.46 6.42 16.99
N MET A 182 14.14 6.53 17.17
CA MET A 182 13.38 5.58 17.98
C MET A 182 13.43 4.17 17.38
N MET A 183 13.27 4.05 16.06
CA MET A 183 13.31 2.76 15.36
C MET A 183 14.72 2.15 15.38
N GLU A 184 15.79 2.95 15.28
CA GLU A 184 17.17 2.47 15.41
C GLU A 184 17.41 1.83 16.80
N GLY A 185 16.94 2.46 17.88
CA GLY A 185 16.99 1.89 19.23
C GLY A 185 16.13 0.63 19.37
N PHE A 186 14.90 0.66 18.86
CA PHE A 186 14.00 -0.50 18.89
C PHE A 186 14.59 -1.70 18.15
N LEU A 187 15.20 -1.50 16.97
CA LEU A 187 15.85 -2.56 16.21
C LEU A 187 17.02 -3.17 17.00
N TRP A 188 17.85 -2.34 17.63
CA TRP A 188 18.94 -2.81 18.48
C TRP A 188 18.43 -3.66 19.65
N ASP A 189 17.43 -3.17 20.37
CA ASP A 189 16.89 -3.83 21.55
C ASP A 189 16.13 -5.13 21.23
N THR A 190 15.54 -5.21 20.03
CA THR A 190 14.69 -6.34 19.63
C THR A 190 15.36 -7.35 18.70
N GLU A 191 16.52 -7.04 18.13
CA GLU A 191 17.18 -7.93 17.16
C GLU A 191 17.44 -9.33 17.73
N GLN A 192 18.11 -9.41 18.89
CA GLN A 192 18.44 -10.69 19.51
C GLN A 192 17.19 -11.52 19.89
N PRO A 193 16.22 -10.98 20.67
CA PRO A 193 15.03 -11.76 21.02
C PRO A 193 14.18 -12.13 19.79
N TYR A 194 14.11 -11.26 18.77
CA TYR A 194 13.43 -11.56 17.51
C TYR A 194 14.10 -12.73 16.79
N ARG A 195 15.43 -12.70 16.62
CA ARG A 195 16.18 -13.79 15.96
C ARG A 195 16.01 -15.11 16.71
N ALA A 196 16.12 -15.10 18.05
CA ALA A 196 15.93 -16.30 18.86
C ALA A 196 14.50 -16.88 18.72
N ALA A 197 13.48 -16.01 18.67
CA ALA A 197 12.12 -16.44 18.43
C ALA A 197 11.94 -16.99 17.01
N LEU A 198 12.46 -16.30 16.01
CA LEU A 198 12.37 -16.71 14.61
C LEU A 198 13.05 -18.07 14.37
N ASP A 199 14.24 -18.29 14.91
CA ASP A 199 14.96 -19.56 14.82
C ASP A 199 14.13 -20.73 15.37
N ARG A 200 13.46 -20.51 16.52
CA ARG A 200 12.58 -21.51 17.12
C ARG A 200 11.39 -21.81 16.23
N GLU A 201 10.71 -20.79 15.69
CA GLU A 201 9.54 -21.01 14.85
C GLU A 201 9.90 -21.65 13.50
N LEU A 202 11.05 -21.30 12.90
CA LEU A 202 11.56 -21.93 11.67
C LEU A 202 11.87 -23.41 11.87
N ARG A 203 12.55 -23.76 12.96
CA ARG A 203 12.78 -25.17 13.33
C ARG A 203 11.47 -25.92 13.58
N GLY A 204 10.44 -25.23 14.09
CA GLY A 204 9.10 -25.78 14.28
C GLY A 204 8.34 -26.12 12.99
N ILE A 205 8.83 -25.68 11.83
CA ILE A 205 8.33 -26.07 10.50
C ILE A 205 9.39 -26.83 9.68
N ASP A 206 10.36 -27.44 10.37
CA ASP A 206 11.46 -28.23 9.78
C ASP A 206 12.35 -27.45 8.79
N VAL A 207 12.47 -26.13 8.99
CA VAL A 207 13.38 -25.28 8.21
C VAL A 207 14.62 -24.95 9.04
N ASP A 208 15.81 -25.21 8.48
CA ASP A 208 17.07 -24.72 9.04
C ASP A 208 17.11 -23.19 8.95
N PRO A 209 17.24 -22.45 10.07
CA PRO A 209 17.30 -20.99 10.06
C PRO A 209 18.41 -20.42 9.15
N ALA A 210 19.53 -21.14 9.00
CA ALA A 210 20.63 -20.71 8.13
C ALA A 210 20.29 -20.77 6.64
N GLN A 211 19.26 -21.52 6.26
CA GLN A 211 18.79 -21.71 4.89
C GLN A 211 17.41 -21.09 4.66
N ALA A 212 16.90 -20.31 5.62
CA ALA A 212 15.57 -19.74 5.54
C ALA A 212 15.49 -18.65 4.46
N GLU A 213 14.41 -18.68 3.69
CA GLU A 213 14.07 -17.69 2.67
C GLU A 213 12.79 -16.96 3.06
N ARG A 214 12.50 -15.84 2.37
CA ARG A 214 11.29 -15.04 2.58
C ARG A 214 10.01 -15.89 2.58
N ALA A 215 9.95 -16.90 1.72
CA ALA A 215 8.80 -17.79 1.59
C ALA A 215 8.53 -18.59 2.88
N ASP A 216 9.58 -18.93 3.65
CA ASP A 216 9.45 -19.65 4.92
C ASP A 216 8.83 -18.77 6.01
N LEU A 217 9.12 -17.46 5.98
CA LEU A 217 8.48 -16.50 6.90
C LEU A 217 6.97 -16.48 6.72
N LEU A 218 6.47 -16.53 5.48
CA LEU A 218 5.03 -16.60 5.22
C LEU A 218 4.39 -17.83 5.88
N ARG A 219 5.07 -18.98 5.81
CA ARG A 219 4.61 -20.22 6.44
C ARG A 219 4.62 -20.12 7.97
N VAL A 220 5.67 -19.54 8.56
CA VAL A 220 5.78 -19.28 10.01
C VAL A 220 4.62 -18.41 10.48
N PHE A 221 4.36 -17.28 9.82
CA PHE A 221 3.27 -16.38 10.20
C PHE A 221 1.88 -17.00 10.01
N ARG A 222 1.70 -17.89 9.02
CA ARG A 222 0.46 -18.67 8.89
C ARG A 222 0.24 -19.64 10.06
N SER A 223 1.31 -20.08 10.73
CA SER A 223 1.26 -20.86 11.97
C SER A 223 0.35 -22.11 11.89
N PRO A 224 0.69 -23.11 11.06
CA PRO A 224 -0.12 -24.32 10.85
C PRO A 224 -0.47 -25.10 12.12
N ARG A 225 0.35 -24.98 13.17
CA ARG A 225 0.13 -25.66 14.45
C ARG A 225 -1.24 -25.35 15.09
N PHE A 226 -1.92 -24.29 14.64
CA PHE A 226 -3.23 -23.90 15.14
C PHE A 226 -4.39 -24.37 14.24
N ASP A 227 -4.13 -25.04 13.11
CA ASP A 227 -5.17 -25.46 12.17
C ASP A 227 -6.26 -26.30 12.84
N ASP A 228 -5.85 -27.25 13.69
CA ASP A 228 -6.77 -28.12 14.43
C ASP A 228 -7.65 -27.38 15.45
N MET A 229 -7.27 -26.15 15.84
CA MET A 229 -8.08 -25.32 16.73
C MET A 229 -9.22 -24.62 16.00
N PHE A 230 -9.20 -24.60 14.66
CA PHE A 230 -10.20 -23.98 13.80
C PHE A 230 -10.78 -24.99 12.81
N PRO A 231 -11.51 -26.01 13.29
CA PRO A 231 -12.14 -26.98 12.41
C PRO A 231 -13.28 -26.33 11.60
N GLN A 232 -13.36 -26.68 10.33
CA GLN A 232 -14.28 -26.06 9.36
C GLN A 232 -15.74 -26.16 9.80
N GLU A 233 -16.12 -27.26 10.46
CA GLU A 233 -17.49 -27.53 10.92
C GLU A 233 -17.94 -26.58 12.03
N ARG A 234 -17.01 -25.87 12.68
CA ARG A 234 -17.28 -24.89 13.75
C ARG A 234 -17.08 -23.45 13.32
N MET A 235 -16.71 -23.21 12.06
CA MET A 235 -16.61 -21.87 11.50
C MET A 235 -18.00 -21.32 11.15
N LEU A 236 -18.11 -19.99 11.07
CA LEU A 236 -19.30 -19.36 10.52
C LEU A 236 -19.46 -19.79 9.06
N PRO A 237 -20.69 -20.08 8.60
CA PRO A 237 -20.93 -20.40 7.20
C PRO A 237 -20.44 -19.25 6.32
N VAL A 238 -19.77 -19.62 5.22
CA VAL A 238 -19.24 -18.70 4.20
C VAL A 238 -20.35 -18.21 3.28
#